data_AF-A0A820M4Y5-F1
#
_entry.id   AF-A0A820M4Y5-F1
#
_cell.length_a   1.000
_cell.length_b   1.000
_cell.length_c   1.000
_cell.angle_alpha   90.00
_cell.angle_beta   90.00
_cell.angle_gamma   90.00
#
_symmetry.space_group_name_H-M   'P 1'
#
loop_
_entity.id
_entity.type
_entity.pdbx_description
1 polymer ?
#
loop_
_entity_poly.entity_id
_entity_poly.type
_entity_poly.pdbx_seq_one_letter_code
_entity_poly.pdbx_strand_id
1 'polypeptide(L)'
;RYVDDTFVFINKDANVDNILSILNEFHPSIKFTRKIEDNDKLEFLDVQVIRSSEQQCFETTIYRKPTFTGLLTSWNSYVPIQYKKASIVSMVNRALNICSTYKHLEDEFNEIRRIGLLNNYPLSFIDT
;
A
#
# COMPACT_ATOMS: atom_id res chain seq x y z
N ARG A 1 -5.56 6.99 -12.46
CA ARG A 1 -6.30 8.01 -11.67
C ARG A 1 -7.33 7.29 -10.82
N TYR A 2 -7.41 7.62 -9.53
CA TYR A 2 -8.42 7.14 -8.60
C TYR A 2 -8.92 8.33 -7.78
N VAL A 3 -10.19 8.70 -7.95
CA VAL A 3 -10.77 9.92 -7.35
C VAL A 3 -9.89 11.15 -7.64
N ASP A 4 -9.24 11.71 -6.63
CA ASP A 4 -8.35 12.87 -6.64
C ASP A 4 -6.87 12.51 -6.85
N ASP A 5 -6.48 11.26 -6.61
CA ASP A 5 -5.11 10.77 -6.78
C ASP A 5 -4.81 10.35 -8.23
N THR A 6 -3.67 10.80 -8.76
CA THR A 6 -3.21 10.43 -10.10
C THR A 6 -1.75 9.97 -10.08
N PHE A 7 -1.50 8.79 -10.66
CA PHE A 7 -0.17 8.29 -10.98
C PHE A 7 0.17 8.69 -12.42
N VAL A 8 1.31 9.35 -12.63
CA VAL A 8 1.71 9.90 -13.93
C VAL A 8 3.13 9.51 -14.30
N PHE A 9 3.36 9.22 -15.57
CA PHE A 9 4.70 9.07 -16.14
C PHE A 9 5.12 10.38 -16.78
N ILE A 10 6.28 10.89 -16.36
CA ILE A 10 6.84 12.14 -16.85
C ILE A 10 8.23 11.82 -17.42
N ASN A 11 8.59 12.47 -18.53
CA ASN A 11 9.93 12.36 -19.09
C ASN A 11 10.96 12.84 -18.06
N LYS A 12 12.07 12.12 -17.91
CA LYS A 12 13.14 12.41 -16.95
C LYS A 12 13.69 13.84 -17.08
N ASP A 13 13.70 14.39 -18.29
CA ASP A 13 14.23 15.74 -18.56
C ASP A 13 13.19 16.85 -18.34
N ALA A 14 11.93 16.50 -18.05
CA ALA A 14 10.88 17.49 -17.86
C ALA A 14 11.00 18.17 -16.49
N ASN A 15 10.77 19.49 -16.46
CA ASN A 15 10.70 20.24 -15.22
C ASN A 15 9.35 20.00 -14.52
N VAL A 16 9.34 19.09 -13.54
CA VAL A 16 8.15 18.73 -12.78
C VAL A 16 7.59 19.92 -11.99
N ASP A 17 8.42 20.87 -11.56
CA ASP A 17 7.98 22.08 -10.81
C ASP A 17 7.20 23.02 -11.69
N ASN A 18 7.64 23.21 -12.93
CA ASN A 18 6.91 23.97 -13.92
C ASN A 18 5.55 23.32 -14.23
N ILE A 19 5.50 21.99 -14.40
CA ILE A 19 4.25 21.26 -14.61
C ILE A 19 3.29 21.48 -13.43
N LEU A 20 3.80 21.37 -12.19
CA LEU A 20 3.00 21.60 -10.99
C LEU A 20 2.49 23.04 -10.88
N SER A 21 3.29 24.04 -11.28
CA SER A 21 2.86 25.46 -11.33
C SER A 21 1.69 25.63 -12.29
N ILE A 22 1.84 25.13 -13.52
CA ILE A 22 0.80 25.22 -14.56
C ILE A 22 -0.50 24.55 -14.09
N LEU A 23 -0.41 23.37 -13.47
CA LEU A 23 -1.59 22.68 -12.91
C LEU A 23 -2.28 23.51 -11.82
N ASN A 24 -1.50 24.20 -10.98
CA ASN A 24 -1.99 25.02 -9.89
C ASN A 24 -2.54 26.40 -10.31
N GLU A 25 -2.31 26.81 -11.56
CA GLU A 25 -2.87 28.01 -12.18
C GLU A 25 -4.26 27.78 -12.77
N PHE A 26 -4.63 26.52 -13.02
CA PHE A 26 -5.88 26.19 -13.72
C PHE A 26 -7.15 26.66 -13.00
N HIS A 27 -7.19 26.58 -11.67
CA HIS A 27 -8.33 27.05 -10.89
C HIS A 27 -7.91 27.48 -9.47
N PRO A 28 -8.36 28.66 -8.97
CA PRO A 28 -7.91 29.19 -7.67
C PRO A 28 -8.26 28.28 -6.48
N SER A 29 -9.37 27.55 -6.56
CA SER A 29 -9.83 26.64 -5.49
C SER A 29 -9.24 25.23 -5.56
N ILE A 30 -8.46 24.88 -6.58
CA ILE A 30 -7.86 23.55 -6.72
C ILE A 30 -6.36 23.70 -6.60
N LYS A 31 -5.76 22.97 -5.65
CA LYS A 31 -4.31 22.93 -5.49
C LYS A 31 -3.81 21.50 -5.57
N PHE A 32 -2.99 21.24 -6.58
CA PHE A 32 -2.28 20.01 -6.77
C PHE A 32 -1.03 19.99 -5.91
N THR A 33 -0.78 18.82 -5.33
CA THR A 33 0.49 18.45 -4.72
C THR A 33 1.08 17.29 -5.50
N ARG A 34 2.39 17.08 -5.41
CA ARG A 34 3.04 15.94 -6.04
C ARG A 34 3.93 15.20 -5.06
N LYS A 35 4.19 13.94 -5.39
CA LYS A 35 5.30 13.15 -4.87
C LYS A 35 6.15 12.68 -6.04
N ILE A 36 7.46 12.62 -5.82
CA ILE A 36 8.42 12.09 -6.79
C ILE A 36 8.87 10.73 -6.26
N GLU A 37 9.11 9.82 -7.19
CA GLU A 37 9.74 8.53 -6.90
C GLU A 37 11.05 8.72 -6.11
N ASP A 38 11.23 7.91 -5.07
CA ASP A 38 12.47 7.83 -4.30
C ASP A 38 12.96 6.38 -4.29
N ASN A 39 14.25 6.17 -4.59
CA ASN A 39 14.87 4.84 -4.65
C ASN A 39 14.07 3.83 -5.48
N ASP A 40 13.64 4.23 -6.69
CA ASP A 40 12.81 3.44 -7.62
C ASP A 40 11.44 3.03 -7.04
N LYS A 41 10.94 3.74 -6.01
CA LYS A 41 9.67 3.46 -5.36
C LYS A 41 8.78 4.69 -5.31
N LEU A 42 7.49 4.47 -5.50
CA LEU A 42 6.47 5.49 -5.31
C LEU A 42 5.18 4.85 -4.81
N GLU A 43 4.62 5.39 -3.73
CA GLU A 43 3.32 4.98 -3.24
C GLU A 43 2.17 5.53 -4.10
N PHE A 44 1.18 4.68 -4.36
CA PHE A 44 -0.10 5.05 -4.94
C PHE A 44 -1.21 4.37 -4.14
N LEU A 45 -1.98 5.17 -3.40
CA LEU A 45 -2.97 4.70 -2.42
C LEU A 45 -2.37 3.76 -1.38
N ASP A 46 -2.66 2.48 -1.52
CA ASP A 46 -2.37 1.39 -0.61
C ASP A 46 -1.38 0.38 -1.25
N VAL A 47 -0.81 0.77 -2.39
CA VAL A 47 0.18 0.04 -3.19
C VAL A 47 1.51 0.82 -3.19
N GLN A 48 2.61 0.12 -2.94
CA GLN A 48 3.95 0.61 -3.25
C GLN A 48 4.33 0.06 -4.62
N VAL A 49 4.51 0.97 -5.57
CA VAL A 49 4.99 0.63 -6.92
C VAL A 49 6.50 0.73 -6.91
N ILE A 50 7.16 -0.32 -7.39
CA ILE A 50 8.61 -0.45 -7.45
C ILE A 50 9.01 -0.61 -8.91
N ARG A 51 9.85 0.28 -9.43
CA ARG A 51 10.41 0.14 -10.77
C ARG A 51 11.55 -0.88 -10.74
N SER A 52 11.37 -2.00 -11.43
CA SER A 52 12.41 -3.01 -11.59
C SER A 52 13.23 -2.71 -12.84
N SER A 53 14.39 -2.07 -12.65
CA SER A 53 15.29 -1.72 -13.75
C SER A 53 15.84 -2.96 -14.48
N GLU A 54 16.01 -4.08 -13.76
CA GLU A 54 16.52 -5.33 -14.33
C GLU A 54 15.48 -6.01 -15.23
N GLN A 55 14.22 -6.03 -14.81
CA GLN A 55 13.14 -6.73 -15.51
C GLN A 55 12.34 -5.83 -16.46
N GLN A 56 12.67 -4.53 -16.53
CA GLN A 56 11.96 -3.52 -17.32
C GLN A 56 10.44 -3.54 -17.06
N CYS A 57 10.05 -3.78 -15.80
CA CYS A 57 8.66 -3.90 -15.38
C CYS A 57 8.43 -3.17 -14.05
N PHE A 58 7.16 -3.11 -13.63
CA PHE A 58 6.79 -2.67 -12.30
C PHE A 58 6.48 -3.87 -11.42
N GLU A 59 7.04 -3.85 -10.22
CA GLU A 59 6.63 -4.73 -9.13
C GLU A 59 5.75 -3.94 -8.16
N THR A 60 4.85 -4.64 -7.48
CA THR A 60 3.94 -4.04 -6.50
C THR A 60 3.97 -4.81 -5.19
N THR A 61 3.88 -4.06 -4.10
CA THR A 61 3.73 -4.59 -2.73
C THR A 61 2.81 -3.68 -1.92
N ILE A 62 2.45 -4.09 -0.71
CA ILE A 62 1.54 -3.37 0.17
C ILE A 62 2.21 -2.11 0.72
N TYR A 63 1.60 -0.95 0.47
CA TYR A 63 1.96 0.28 1.18
C TYR A 63 1.09 0.48 2.42
N ARG A 64 1.75 0.66 3.57
CA ARG A 64 1.13 1.07 4.84
C ARG A 64 1.53 2.50 5.13
N LYS A 65 0.55 3.39 5.29
CA LYS A 65 0.82 4.78 5.67
C LYS A 65 1.55 4.82 7.03
N PRO A 66 2.37 5.85 7.32
CA PRO A 66 3.05 5.98 8.62
C PRO A 66 2.10 5.98 9.83
N THR A 67 0.83 6.32 9.62
CA THR A 67 -0.22 6.30 10.65
C THR A 67 -0.81 4.90 10.90
N PHE A 68 -0.43 3.89 10.12
CA PHE A 68 -0.90 2.53 10.31
C PHE A 68 -0.19 1.89 11.52
N THR A 69 -0.97 1.64 12.58
CA THR A 69 -0.45 1.08 13.84
C THR A 69 -0.44 -0.45 13.87
N GLY A 70 -1.07 -1.11 12.89
CA GLY A 70 -1.30 -2.55 12.94
C GLY A 70 -2.35 -2.98 13.97
N LEU A 71 -3.16 -2.05 14.50
CA LEU A 71 -4.23 -2.37 15.44
C LEU A 71 -5.39 -3.09 14.73
N LEU A 72 -5.72 -4.28 15.22
CA LEU A 72 -6.90 -5.05 14.83
C LEU A 72 -7.86 -5.17 16.02
N THR A 73 -9.01 -5.80 15.80
CA THR A 73 -9.86 -6.24 16.91
C THR A 73 -9.08 -7.27 17.73
N SER A 74 -8.86 -7.00 19.02
CA SER A 74 -8.11 -7.92 19.90
C SER A 74 -8.72 -9.33 19.91
N TRP A 75 -7.88 -10.36 19.87
CA TRP A 75 -8.32 -11.75 19.97
C TRP A 75 -9.14 -12.02 21.23
N ASN A 76 -8.82 -11.36 22.35
CA ASN A 76 -9.50 -11.57 23.64
C ASN A 76 -10.81 -10.77 23.78
N SER A 77 -11.16 -9.95 22.78
CA SER A 77 -12.43 -9.21 22.81
C SER A 77 -13.64 -10.14 22.67
N TYR A 78 -14.77 -9.73 23.24
CA TYR A 78 -16.06 -10.41 23.12
C TYR A 78 -16.75 -10.08 21.77
N VAL A 79 -16.00 -10.20 20.68
CA VAL A 79 -16.48 -10.02 19.31
C VAL A 79 -16.60 -11.38 18.64
N PRO A 80 -17.65 -11.63 17.82
CA PRO A 80 -17.78 -12.88 17.08
C PRO A 80 -16.53 -13.22 16.26
N ILE A 81 -16.19 -14.51 16.24
CA ILE A 81 -14.98 -15.02 15.60
C ILE A 81 -14.90 -14.67 14.10
N GLN A 82 -16.05 -14.50 13.46
CA GLN A 82 -16.17 -14.14 12.05
C GLN A 82 -15.54 -12.78 11.74
N TYR A 83 -15.65 -11.80 12.64
CA TYR A 83 -15.02 -10.49 12.45
C TYR A 83 -13.50 -10.58 12.57
N LYS A 84 -13.02 -11.35 13.54
CA LYS A 84 -11.58 -11.63 13.73
C LYS A 84 -11.01 -12.35 12.50
N LYS A 85 -11.74 -13.34 11.98
CA LYS A 85 -11.40 -14.03 10.73
C LYS A 85 -11.39 -13.08 9.55
N ALA A 86 -12.43 -12.25 9.42
CA ALA A 86 -12.56 -11.29 8.32
C ALA A 86 -11.39 -10.29 8.29
N SER A 87 -10.87 -9.87 9.44
CA SER A 87 -9.67 -9.02 9.49
C SER A 87 -8.47 -9.70 8.82
N ILE A 88 -8.13 -10.94 9.20
CA ILE A 88 -7.01 -11.68 8.60
C ILE A 88 -7.27 -11.95 7.11
N VAL A 89 -8.45 -12.48 6.77
CA VAL A 89 -8.83 -12.80 5.39
C VAL A 89 -8.77 -11.56 4.50
N SER A 90 -9.17 -10.38 4.98
CA SER A 90 -9.09 -9.15 4.21
C SER A 90 -7.65 -8.75 3.89
N MET A 91 -6.72 -8.93 4.84
CA MET A 91 -5.30 -8.65 4.61
C MET A 91 -4.68 -9.65 3.65
N VAL A 92 -5.00 -10.95 3.78
CA VAL A 92 -4.54 -12.00 2.86
C VAL A 92 -5.06 -11.76 1.45
N ASN A 93 -6.35 -11.47 1.29
CA ASN A 93 -6.92 -11.15 -0.01
C ASN A 93 -6.24 -9.92 -0.63
N ARG A 94 -5.97 -8.89 0.18
CA ARG A 94 -5.26 -7.70 -0.28
C ARG A 94 -3.83 -8.04 -0.75
N ALA A 95 -3.10 -8.84 0.02
CA ALA A 95 -1.76 -9.32 -0.34
C ALA A 95 -1.76 -10.07 -1.67
N LEU A 96 -2.71 -11.00 -1.86
CA LEU A 96 -2.84 -11.79 -3.08
C LEU A 96 -3.15 -10.97 -4.33
N ASN A 97 -3.89 -9.86 -4.19
CA ASN A 97 -4.26 -9.01 -5.32
C ASN A 97 -3.21 -7.93 -5.64
N ILE A 98 -2.38 -7.53 -4.66
CA ILE A 98 -1.44 -6.42 -4.81
C ILE A 98 0.00 -6.91 -4.98
N CYS A 99 0.44 -7.94 -4.27
CA CYS A 99 1.83 -8.39 -4.35
C CYS A 99 2.10 -9.07 -5.70
N SER A 100 2.98 -8.49 -6.53
CA SER A 100 3.24 -8.99 -7.88
C SER A 100 4.26 -10.12 -7.96
N THR A 101 5.02 -10.35 -6.89
CA THR A 101 6.04 -11.40 -6.83
C THR A 101 5.83 -12.30 -5.63
N TYR A 102 6.29 -13.55 -5.74
CA TYR A 102 6.23 -14.51 -4.62
C TYR A 102 6.97 -13.98 -3.40
N LYS A 103 8.10 -13.30 -3.58
CA LYS A 103 8.87 -12.70 -2.50
C LYS A 103 8.05 -11.64 -1.75
N HIS A 104 7.44 -10.70 -2.46
CA HIS A 104 6.59 -9.66 -1.85
C HIS A 104 5.38 -10.25 -1.15
N LEU A 105 4.81 -11.32 -1.71
CA LEU A 105 3.69 -12.03 -1.10
C LEU A 105 4.10 -12.72 0.22
N GLU A 106 5.24 -13.41 0.23
CA GLU A 106 5.78 -14.06 1.42
C GLU A 106 6.13 -13.06 2.52
N ASP A 107 6.79 -11.96 2.16
CA ASP A 107 7.11 -10.87 3.10
C ASP A 107 5.82 -10.28 3.71
N GLU A 108 4.77 -10.13 2.91
CA GLU A 108 3.47 -9.64 3.37
C GLU A 108 2.74 -10.66 4.27
N PHE A 109 2.82 -11.96 3.98
CA PHE A 109 2.29 -12.98 4.89
C PHE A 109 3.01 -13.00 6.23
N ASN A 110 4.32 -12.79 6.24
CA ASN A 110 5.09 -12.66 7.48
C ASN A 110 4.69 -11.41 8.27
N GLU A 111 4.39 -10.32 7.59
CA GLU A 111 3.86 -9.11 8.21
C GLU A 111 2.43 -9.31 8.76
N ILE A 112 1.56 -10.03 8.06
CA ILE A 112 0.22 -10.42 8.54
C ILE A 112 0.32 -11.26 9.82
N ARG A 113 1.23 -12.24 9.86
CA ARG A 113 1.50 -13.02 11.08
C ARG A 113 1.96 -12.13 12.23
N ARG A 114 2.91 -11.23 11.96
CA ARG A 114 3.42 -10.28 12.97
C ARG A 114 2.29 -9.41 13.53
N ILE A 115 1.44 -8.85 12.66
CA ILE A 115 0.30 -8.04 13.06
C ILE A 115 -0.71 -8.86 13.87
N GLY A 116 -1.04 -10.08 13.44
CA GLY A 116 -1.95 -10.97 14.16
C GLY A 116 -1.44 -11.29 15.57
N LEU A 117 -0.16 -11.64 15.70
CA LEU A 117 0.49 -11.92 16.98
C LEU A 117 0.46 -10.71 17.93
N LEU A 118 0.73 -9.50 17.43
CA LEU A 118 0.62 -8.27 18.23
C LEU A 118 -0.80 -8.00 18.74
N ASN A 119 -1.81 -8.56 18.07
CA ASN A 119 -3.21 -8.48 18.47
C ASN A 119 -3.69 -9.74 19.23
N ASN A 120 -2.75 -10.59 19.67
CA ASN A 120 -2.96 -11.84 20.43
C ASN A 120 -3.67 -12.96 19.66
N TYR A 121 -3.66 -12.93 18.33
CA TYR A 121 -4.24 -14.01 17.53
C TYR A 121 -3.36 -15.27 17.62
N PRO A 122 -3.93 -16.46 17.85
CA PRO A 122 -3.19 -17.70 17.76
C PRO A 122 -2.65 -17.93 16.34
N LEU A 123 -1.39 -18.39 16.21
CA LEU A 123 -0.80 -18.70 14.90
C LEU A 123 -1.64 -19.71 14.11
N SER A 124 -2.15 -20.74 14.79
CA SER A 124 -3.04 -21.74 14.16
C SER A 124 -4.29 -21.15 13.53
N PHE A 125 -4.76 -19.99 14.01
CA PHE A 125 -5.89 -19.27 13.43
C PHE A 125 -5.49 -18.38 12.25
N ILE A 126 -4.29 -17.79 12.30
CA ILE A 126 -3.76 -16.94 11.23
C ILE A 126 -3.40 -17.79 10.00
N ASP A 127 -2.79 -18.96 10.23
CA ASP A 127 -2.33 -19.88 9.17
C ASP A 127 -3.43 -20.85 8.68
N THR A 128 -4.71 -20.56 8.98
CA THR A 128 -5.86 -21.32 8.48
C THR A 128 -6.21 -20.93 7.05
#